data_AF-A0A238YW39-F1
#
_entry.id   AF-A0A238YW39-F1
#
_cell.length_a   1.000
_cell.length_b   1.000
_cell.length_c   1.000
_cell.angle_alpha   90.00
_cell.angle_beta   90.00
_cell.angle_gamma   90.00
#
_symmetry.space_group_name_H-M   'P 1'
#
loop_
_entity.id
_entity.type
_entity.pdbx_description
1 polymer ?
#
loop_
_entity_poly.entity_id
_entity_poly.type
_entity_poly.pdbx_seq_one_letter_code
_entity_poly.pdbx_strand_id
1 'polypeptide(L)'
;MPAHDLTALSTAWPAIIDTVERETGTKCDRFRKAVFHDRNYTPSTENVPVQNPLYMTVPGIEAKPWWSIEDFDDPYRKHLGTLSSLQQTFVGEFQTNAPQIDFDGPARTGYFGTNAGWRIFPFLNEASEPVPLASRIFPETARLLGDMRADDLVAKCHFSVLKPGAKIAVHCGAVNYELRLHYGLNIPKGDIALKVGGEARPWQNGVASIFDDTFPHEVWNNTDQDRHILHCRLLHPGLSADERRATYRINDLMNTVLQTAKVG
;
A
#
# COMPACT_ATOMS: atom_id res chain seq x y z
N MET A 1 11.89 13.86 10.49
CA MET A 1 12.35 12.57 9.95
C MET A 1 13.73 12.80 9.34
N PRO A 2 14.72 11.92 9.51
CA PRO A 2 15.94 12.04 8.71
C PRO A 2 15.55 11.85 7.25
N ALA A 3 15.96 12.80 6.40
CA ALA A 3 15.75 12.69 4.97
C ALA A 3 16.30 11.34 4.49
N HIS A 4 15.49 10.55 3.78
CA HIS A 4 15.98 9.36 3.12
C HIS A 4 17.06 9.80 2.12
N ASP A 5 18.29 9.33 2.29
CA ASP A 5 19.31 9.52 1.27
C ASP A 5 18.96 8.62 0.09
N LEU A 6 18.36 9.22 -0.94
CA LEU A 6 17.98 8.51 -2.15
C LEU A 6 19.08 8.52 -3.20
N THR A 7 20.26 9.08 -2.90
CA THR A 7 21.36 9.19 -3.87
C THR A 7 21.74 7.84 -4.46
N ALA A 8 21.79 6.79 -3.62
CA ALA A 8 22.07 5.43 -4.09
C ALA A 8 21.00 4.94 -5.08
N LEU A 9 19.72 5.17 -4.76
CA LEU A 9 18.60 4.73 -5.60
C LEU A 9 18.53 5.54 -6.91
N SER A 10 18.63 6.87 -6.84
CA SER A 10 18.59 7.72 -8.03
C SER A 10 19.77 7.46 -8.98
N THR A 11 20.95 7.16 -8.43
CA THR A 11 22.14 6.79 -9.22
C THR A 11 21.97 5.42 -9.89
N ALA A 12 21.39 4.44 -9.18
CA ALA A 12 21.16 3.10 -9.71
C ALA A 12 19.98 3.04 -10.70
N TRP A 13 19.08 4.02 -10.68
CA TRP A 13 17.80 3.97 -11.40
C TRP A 13 17.92 3.68 -12.90
N PRO A 14 18.81 4.33 -13.68
CA PRO A 14 18.94 3.99 -15.11
C PRO A 14 19.29 2.51 -15.34
N ALA A 15 20.19 1.95 -14.53
CA ALA A 15 20.59 0.55 -14.63
C ALA A 15 19.49 -0.44 -14.18
N ILE A 16 18.66 -0.03 -13.20
CA ILE A 16 17.46 -0.77 -12.82
C ILE A 16 16.52 -0.86 -14.02
N ILE A 17 16.21 0.28 -14.64
CA ILE A 17 15.30 0.30 -15.79
C ILE A 17 15.87 -0.47 -16.98
N ASP A 18 17.15 -0.30 -17.32
CA ASP A 18 17.80 -1.08 -18.39
C ASP A 18 17.70 -2.60 -18.15
N THR A 19 17.86 -3.02 -16.90
CA THR A 19 17.73 -4.43 -16.51
C THR A 19 16.30 -4.93 -16.66
N VAL A 20 15.31 -4.15 -16.21
CA VAL A 20 13.90 -4.48 -16.34
C VAL A 20 13.50 -4.59 -17.81
N GLU A 21 13.86 -3.64 -18.65
CA GLU A 21 13.52 -3.67 -20.08
C GLU A 21 14.17 -4.88 -20.78
N ARG A 22 15.41 -5.22 -20.42
CA ARG A 22 16.11 -6.40 -20.96
C ARG A 22 15.46 -7.71 -20.53
N GLU A 23 15.05 -7.83 -19.26
CA GLU A 23 14.49 -9.06 -18.69
C GLU A 23 13.02 -9.28 -19.07
N THR A 24 12.25 -8.20 -19.19
CA THR A 24 10.79 -8.27 -19.42
C THR A 24 10.39 -8.01 -20.88
N GLY A 25 11.27 -7.39 -21.67
CA GLY A 25 10.94 -6.90 -23.01
C GLY A 25 10.03 -5.66 -23.03
N THR A 26 9.58 -5.17 -21.87
CA THR A 26 8.74 -3.98 -21.74
C THR A 26 9.56 -2.72 -21.94
N LYS A 27 9.09 -1.76 -22.74
CA LYS A 27 9.65 -0.40 -22.77
C LYS A 27 9.12 0.41 -21.60
N CYS A 28 10.02 0.90 -20.75
CA CYS A 28 9.69 1.58 -19.50
C CYS A 28 9.91 3.11 -19.63
N ASP A 29 9.54 3.70 -20.76
CA ASP A 29 9.81 5.11 -21.11
C ASP A 29 9.37 6.10 -20.02
N ARG A 30 8.24 5.81 -19.36
CA ARG A 30 7.70 6.62 -18.27
C ARG A 30 8.58 6.54 -17.02
N PHE A 31 8.99 5.33 -16.64
CA PHE A 31 9.86 5.11 -15.50
C PHE A 31 11.27 5.68 -15.73
N ARG A 32 11.78 5.68 -16.98
CA ARG A 32 13.04 6.38 -17.33
C ARG A 32 13.01 7.87 -17.02
N LYS A 33 11.82 8.48 -17.02
CA LYS A 33 11.58 9.90 -16.75
C LYS A 33 11.17 10.17 -15.29
N ALA A 34 11.33 9.19 -14.39
CA ALA A 34 11.04 9.39 -12.98
C ALA A 34 11.89 10.52 -12.39
N VAL A 35 11.26 11.37 -11.58
CA VAL A 35 11.91 12.49 -10.89
C VAL A 35 12.04 12.12 -9.42
N PHE A 36 13.27 12.05 -8.90
CA PHE A 36 13.56 11.76 -7.49
C PHE A 36 13.48 13.02 -6.63
N HIS A 37 12.94 12.89 -5.42
CA HIS A 37 12.74 14.00 -4.49
C HIS A 37 13.79 13.96 -3.38
N ASP A 38 14.62 15.01 -3.26
CA ASP A 38 15.78 15.04 -2.35
C ASP A 38 15.53 15.68 -0.96
N ARG A 39 16.62 15.81 -0.18
CA ARG A 39 16.68 16.00 1.29
C ARG A 39 16.03 17.27 1.87
N ASN A 40 15.58 18.23 1.07
CA ASN A 40 15.03 19.49 1.57
C ASN A 40 13.51 19.44 1.89
N TYR A 41 12.98 18.22 1.94
CA TYR A 41 11.58 17.93 2.17
C TYR A 41 11.16 18.17 3.63
N THR A 42 10.39 19.23 3.86
CA THR A 42 9.46 19.26 4.99
C THR A 42 8.15 18.69 4.46
N PRO A 43 7.73 17.47 4.86
CA PRO A 43 6.38 17.02 4.55
C PRO A 43 5.45 18.11 5.04
N SER A 44 4.56 18.59 4.18
CA SER A 44 3.55 19.54 4.60
C SER A 44 2.84 18.96 5.83
N THR A 45 3.02 19.60 6.98
CA THR A 45 2.23 19.30 8.18
C THR A 45 0.79 19.78 7.99
N GLU A 46 0.57 20.63 6.99
CA GLU A 46 -0.74 21.00 6.50
C GLU A 46 -1.25 19.86 5.60
N ASN A 47 -2.36 19.24 5.98
CA ASN A 47 -3.05 18.24 5.16
C ASN A 47 -3.65 18.93 3.91
N VAL A 48 -2.80 19.27 2.94
CA VAL A 48 -3.17 19.91 1.67
C VAL A 48 -3.33 18.86 0.56
N PRO A 49 -4.18 19.10 -0.45
CA PRO A 49 -4.42 18.18 -1.55
C PRO A 49 -3.31 18.26 -2.61
N VAL A 50 -2.05 18.12 -2.18
CA VAL A 50 -0.87 18.14 -3.07
C VAL A 50 -0.09 16.85 -2.85
N GLN A 51 0.15 16.08 -3.92
CA GLN A 51 1.02 14.91 -3.88
C GLN A 51 2.44 15.32 -3.49
N ASN A 52 3.07 14.48 -2.67
CA ASN A 52 4.41 14.73 -2.16
C ASN A 52 5.16 13.42 -1.88
N PRO A 53 5.35 12.53 -2.89
CA PRO A 53 5.93 11.21 -2.69
C PRO A 53 7.35 11.28 -2.10
N LEU A 54 7.67 10.34 -1.21
CA LEU A 54 8.96 10.33 -0.50
C LEU A 54 10.13 9.98 -1.41
N TYR A 55 9.95 9.16 -2.44
CA TYR A 55 11.05 8.69 -3.30
C TYR A 55 11.08 9.39 -4.65
N MET A 56 10.01 9.22 -5.43
CA MET A 56 9.98 9.71 -6.80
C MET A 56 8.57 9.90 -7.34
N THR A 57 8.46 10.68 -8.41
CA THR A 57 7.25 10.79 -9.23
C THR A 57 7.51 10.24 -10.62
N VAL A 58 6.64 9.35 -11.07
CA VAL A 58 6.58 8.86 -12.46
C VAL A 58 5.54 9.69 -13.24
N PRO A 59 5.89 10.29 -14.39
CA PRO A 59 5.03 11.23 -15.11
C PRO A 59 3.82 10.58 -15.77
N GLY A 60 2.73 11.33 -15.98
CA GLY A 60 1.55 10.84 -16.71
C GLY A 60 0.69 9.85 -15.92
N ILE A 61 0.91 9.73 -14.62
CA ILE A 61 0.03 9.02 -13.68
C ILE A 61 -0.95 10.05 -13.11
N GLU A 62 -2.25 9.77 -13.18
CA GLU A 62 -3.30 10.62 -12.62
C GLU A 62 -3.12 10.76 -11.11
N ALA A 63 -3.39 11.96 -10.57
CA ALA A 63 -3.22 12.28 -9.17
C ALA A 63 -4.55 12.74 -8.56
N LYS A 64 -5.08 11.96 -7.62
CA LYS A 64 -6.18 12.38 -6.74
C LYS A 64 -6.09 11.64 -5.40
N PRO A 65 -6.48 12.29 -4.28
CA PRO A 65 -6.32 11.71 -2.96
C PRO A 65 -7.20 10.48 -2.75
N TRP A 66 -8.43 10.49 -3.27
CA TRP A 66 -9.40 9.43 -3.09
C TRP A 66 -9.86 8.85 -4.43
N TRP A 67 -10.03 7.53 -4.45
CA TRP A 67 -10.44 6.76 -5.62
C TRP A 67 -11.70 5.96 -5.30
N SER A 68 -12.59 5.89 -6.28
CA SER A 68 -13.83 5.12 -6.32
C SER A 68 -13.67 3.91 -7.23
N ILE A 69 -14.55 2.91 -7.15
CA ILE A 69 -14.46 1.71 -8.01
C ILE A 69 -14.69 2.09 -9.48
N GLU A 70 -15.45 3.15 -9.72
CA GLU A 70 -15.76 3.71 -11.03
C GLU A 70 -14.52 4.25 -11.74
N ASP A 71 -13.49 4.66 -11.00
CA ASP A 71 -12.21 5.13 -11.54
C ASP A 71 -11.33 4.01 -12.11
N PHE A 72 -11.75 2.75 -11.96
CA PHE A 72 -10.99 1.57 -12.41
C PHE A 72 -11.71 0.88 -13.54
N ASP A 73 -10.97 0.45 -14.56
CA ASP A 73 -11.45 -0.44 -15.61
C ASP A 73 -11.17 -1.92 -15.28
N ASP A 74 -11.65 -2.83 -16.12
CA ASP A 74 -11.32 -4.24 -15.97
C ASP A 74 -9.82 -4.49 -16.25
N PRO A 75 -9.17 -5.40 -15.51
CA PRO A 75 -9.76 -6.35 -14.55
C PRO A 75 -9.94 -5.81 -13.11
N TYR A 76 -9.49 -4.60 -12.78
CA TYR A 76 -9.62 -4.04 -11.43
C TYR A 76 -11.08 -3.97 -10.99
N ARG A 77 -11.97 -3.42 -11.82
CA ARG A 77 -13.39 -3.22 -11.50
C ARG A 77 -14.06 -4.54 -11.07
N LYS A 78 -13.78 -5.64 -11.78
CA LYS A 78 -14.25 -6.99 -11.42
C LYS A 78 -13.81 -7.42 -10.01
N HIS A 79 -12.53 -7.28 -9.67
CA HIS A 79 -12.01 -7.71 -8.36
C HIS A 79 -12.48 -6.81 -7.21
N LEU A 80 -12.51 -5.49 -7.43
CA LEU A 80 -13.05 -4.53 -6.46
C LEU A 80 -14.56 -4.71 -6.26
N GLY A 81 -15.29 -5.04 -7.33
CA GLY A 81 -16.69 -5.43 -7.27
C GLY A 81 -16.92 -6.73 -6.49
N THR A 82 -15.95 -7.67 -6.55
CA THR A 82 -15.99 -8.92 -5.78
C THR A 82 -15.86 -8.66 -4.28
N LEU A 83 -14.95 -7.76 -3.86
CA LEU A 83 -14.86 -7.32 -2.46
C LEU A 83 -16.20 -6.78 -1.94
N SER A 84 -16.85 -5.94 -2.74
CA SER A 84 -18.14 -5.33 -2.38
C SER A 84 -19.28 -6.38 -2.33
N SER A 85 -19.32 -7.28 -3.31
CA SER A 85 -20.39 -8.28 -3.44
C SER A 85 -20.29 -9.40 -2.40
N LEU A 86 -19.07 -9.77 -2.00
CA LEU A 86 -18.80 -10.84 -1.04
C LEU A 86 -18.41 -10.28 0.33
N GLN A 87 -18.93 -9.11 0.68
CA GLN A 87 -18.51 -8.40 1.87
C GLN A 87 -18.65 -9.24 3.17
N GLN A 88 -19.76 -9.97 3.28
CA GLN A 88 -20.07 -10.82 4.42
C GLN A 88 -19.10 -12.01 4.51
N THR A 89 -18.67 -12.55 3.37
CA THR A 89 -17.70 -13.64 3.30
C THR A 89 -16.36 -13.21 3.86
N PHE A 90 -15.80 -12.10 3.38
CA PHE A 90 -14.48 -11.65 3.83
C PHE A 90 -14.47 -11.18 5.28
N VAL A 91 -15.51 -10.46 5.72
CA VAL A 91 -15.63 -10.03 7.12
C VAL A 91 -15.84 -11.24 8.04
N GLY A 92 -16.71 -12.19 7.66
CA GLY A 92 -16.98 -13.40 8.43
C GLY A 92 -15.78 -14.34 8.51
N GLU A 93 -15.05 -14.51 7.41
CA GLU A 93 -13.77 -15.25 7.37
C GLU A 93 -12.78 -14.64 8.36
N PHE A 94 -12.60 -13.32 8.31
CA PHE A 94 -11.70 -12.64 9.23
C PHE A 94 -12.12 -12.84 10.68
N GLN A 95 -13.39 -12.61 11.03
CA GLN A 95 -13.89 -12.75 12.40
C GLN A 95 -13.74 -14.18 12.95
N THR A 96 -13.98 -15.19 12.10
CA THR A 96 -13.87 -16.59 12.48
C THR A 96 -12.42 -17.01 12.73
N ASN A 97 -11.50 -16.53 11.89
CA ASN A 97 -10.14 -17.03 11.85
C ASN A 97 -9.11 -16.14 12.55
N ALA A 98 -9.41 -14.86 12.80
CA ALA A 98 -8.55 -13.92 13.52
C ALA A 98 -8.07 -14.44 14.89
N PRO A 99 -8.87 -15.15 15.71
CA PRO A 99 -8.39 -15.71 16.98
C PRO A 99 -7.25 -16.73 16.85
N GLN A 100 -6.99 -17.26 15.65
CA GLN A 100 -5.87 -18.18 15.38
C GLN A 100 -4.54 -17.44 15.15
N ILE A 101 -4.59 -16.12 15.03
CA ILE A 101 -3.43 -15.26 14.73
C ILE A 101 -3.06 -14.45 15.97
N ASP A 102 -1.77 -14.46 16.30
CA ASP A 102 -1.20 -13.50 17.22
C ASP A 102 -0.86 -12.20 16.48
N PHE A 103 -1.79 -11.24 16.50
CA PHE A 103 -1.58 -9.90 15.94
C PHE A 103 -0.66 -9.02 16.81
N ASP A 104 -0.35 -9.44 18.04
CA ASP A 104 0.55 -8.75 18.97
C ASP A 104 1.99 -9.27 18.91
N GLY A 105 2.20 -10.34 18.16
CA GLY A 105 3.49 -10.94 17.87
C GLY A 105 4.51 -9.97 17.25
N PRO A 106 5.73 -10.44 16.95
CA PRO A 106 6.90 -9.59 16.70
C PRO A 106 6.82 -8.71 15.43
N ALA A 107 5.73 -8.76 14.67
CA ALA A 107 5.50 -7.91 13.51
C ALA A 107 5.21 -6.46 13.92
N ARG A 108 6.27 -5.74 14.26
CA ARG A 108 6.29 -4.29 14.46
C ARG A 108 6.65 -3.62 13.15
N THR A 109 5.87 -2.62 12.75
CA THR A 109 6.25 -1.74 11.64
C THR A 109 7.34 -0.79 12.11
N GLY A 110 8.50 -0.78 11.44
CA GLY A 110 9.57 0.20 11.67
C GLY A 110 9.34 1.57 11.01
N TYR A 111 8.16 1.80 10.43
CA TYR A 111 7.84 3.01 9.68
C TYR A 111 7.31 4.12 10.62
N PHE A 112 7.85 5.33 10.47
CA PHE A 112 7.38 6.58 11.08
C PHE A 112 7.46 6.71 12.62
N GLY A 113 8.53 6.18 13.21
CA GLY A 113 8.72 6.19 14.66
C GLY A 113 7.94 5.06 15.32
N THR A 114 8.26 4.75 16.57
CA THR A 114 7.65 3.65 17.32
C THR A 114 6.21 3.99 17.67
N ASN A 115 5.29 3.89 16.70
CA ASN A 115 3.88 3.86 17.02
C ASN A 115 3.60 2.46 17.60
N ALA A 116 3.80 2.34 18.92
CA ALA A 116 3.66 1.09 19.65
C ALA A 116 2.28 0.44 19.46
N GLY A 117 1.30 1.15 18.91
CA GLY A 117 -0.02 0.63 18.58
C GLY A 117 -0.26 0.19 17.13
N TRP A 118 0.72 0.22 16.22
CA TRP A 118 0.54 -0.32 14.85
C TRP A 118 1.21 -1.69 14.69
N ARG A 119 0.45 -2.67 14.21
CA ARG A 119 0.91 -4.04 13.90
C ARG A 119 0.46 -4.46 12.51
N ILE A 120 1.22 -5.35 11.90
CA ILE A 120 0.87 -5.94 10.61
C ILE A 120 0.99 -7.46 10.65
N PHE A 121 0.13 -8.17 9.92
CA PHE A 121 0.28 -9.59 9.65
C PHE A 121 0.36 -9.79 8.13
N PRO A 122 1.54 -10.14 7.58
CA PRO A 122 1.75 -10.26 6.14
C PRO A 122 0.87 -11.34 5.49
N PHE A 123 0.30 -11.00 4.33
CA PHE A 123 -0.45 -11.93 3.48
C PHE A 123 0.27 -12.17 2.15
N LEU A 124 0.69 -11.07 1.49
CA LEU A 124 1.66 -11.07 0.41
C LEU A 124 2.90 -10.29 0.86
N ASN A 125 4.09 -10.87 0.69
CA ASN A 125 5.35 -10.24 1.08
C ASN A 125 5.78 -9.11 0.11
N GLU A 126 6.97 -8.53 0.30
CA GLU A 126 7.48 -7.46 -0.59
C GLU A 126 7.79 -7.94 -2.02
N ALA A 127 7.98 -9.24 -2.23
CA ALA A 127 8.13 -9.87 -3.55
C ALA A 127 6.76 -10.27 -4.17
N SER A 128 5.66 -9.81 -3.58
CA SER A 128 4.30 -10.23 -3.93
C SER A 128 4.10 -11.74 -3.86
N GLU A 129 4.75 -12.46 -2.94
CA GLU A 129 4.53 -13.90 -2.77
C GLU A 129 3.56 -14.17 -1.61
N PRO A 130 2.67 -15.16 -1.73
CA PRO A 130 1.78 -15.55 -0.65
C PRO A 130 2.52 -16.06 0.58
N VAL A 131 2.09 -15.61 1.75
CA VAL A 131 2.52 -16.15 3.04
C VAL A 131 1.72 -17.42 3.33
N PRO A 132 2.36 -18.60 3.46
CA PRO A 132 1.64 -19.88 3.56
C PRO A 132 0.67 -19.95 4.76
N LEU A 133 1.09 -19.42 5.91
CA LEU A 133 0.25 -19.40 7.11
C LEU A 133 -1.03 -18.57 6.90
N ALA A 134 -0.89 -17.35 6.37
CA ALA A 134 -2.02 -16.48 6.07
C ALA A 134 -2.97 -17.12 5.06
N SER A 135 -2.41 -17.68 3.98
CA SER A 135 -3.19 -18.29 2.90
C SER A 135 -4.01 -19.50 3.37
N ARG A 136 -3.46 -20.27 4.31
CA ARG A 136 -4.17 -21.41 4.90
C ARG A 136 -5.31 -20.98 5.84
N ILE A 137 -5.11 -19.92 6.60
CA ILE A 137 -6.06 -19.45 7.62
C ILE A 137 -7.18 -18.61 6.98
N PHE A 138 -6.93 -17.93 5.87
CA PHE A 138 -7.90 -17.07 5.19
C PHE A 138 -8.03 -17.45 3.69
N PRO A 139 -8.56 -18.64 3.37
CA PRO A 139 -8.61 -19.17 2.01
C PRO A 139 -9.40 -18.31 1.00
N GLU A 140 -10.50 -17.67 1.39
CA GLU A 140 -11.29 -16.81 0.49
C GLU A 140 -10.53 -15.52 0.16
N THR A 141 -9.92 -14.90 1.18
CA THR A 141 -9.01 -13.77 0.98
C THR A 141 -7.82 -14.17 0.10
N ALA A 142 -7.24 -15.36 0.32
CA ALA A 142 -6.14 -15.88 -0.48
C ALA A 142 -6.53 -16.09 -1.95
N ARG A 143 -7.74 -16.60 -2.21
CA ARG A 143 -8.27 -16.81 -3.55
C ARG A 143 -8.38 -15.48 -4.32
N LEU A 144 -9.02 -14.46 -3.72
CA LEU A 144 -9.13 -13.14 -4.34
C LEU A 144 -7.76 -12.52 -4.62
N LEU A 145 -6.83 -12.57 -3.64
CA LEU A 145 -5.49 -12.05 -3.83
C LEU A 145 -4.71 -12.83 -4.90
N GLY A 146 -4.95 -14.14 -5.02
CA GLY A 146 -4.42 -14.97 -6.10
C GLY A 146 -4.90 -14.49 -7.47
N ASP A 147 -6.20 -14.23 -7.61
CA ASP A 147 -6.79 -13.73 -8.86
C ASP A 147 -6.26 -12.33 -9.21
N MET A 148 -6.20 -11.42 -8.23
CA MET A 148 -5.64 -10.06 -8.43
C MET A 148 -4.15 -10.08 -8.81
N ARG A 149 -3.38 -11.06 -8.30
CA ARG A 149 -1.97 -11.23 -8.67
C ARG A 149 -1.81 -11.79 -10.08
N ALA A 150 -2.68 -12.72 -10.48
CA ALA A 150 -2.66 -13.27 -11.83
C ALA A 150 -2.90 -12.18 -12.90
N ASP A 151 -3.60 -11.11 -12.53
CA ASP A 151 -3.85 -9.94 -13.37
C ASP A 151 -2.84 -8.77 -13.16
N ASP A 152 -1.77 -8.99 -12.40
CA ASP A 152 -0.72 -7.99 -12.11
C ASP A 152 -1.24 -6.72 -11.41
N LEU A 153 -2.19 -6.84 -10.47
CA LEU A 153 -2.87 -5.68 -9.88
C LEU A 153 -2.41 -5.34 -8.46
N VAL A 154 -1.83 -6.30 -7.74
CA VAL A 154 -1.49 -6.15 -6.31
C VAL A 154 -0.04 -6.54 -6.05
N ALA A 155 0.70 -5.62 -5.42
CA ALA A 155 2.12 -5.76 -5.13
C ALA A 155 2.39 -6.32 -3.73
N LYS A 156 1.56 -5.97 -2.75
CA LYS A 156 1.71 -6.38 -1.35
C LYS A 156 0.37 -6.37 -0.66
N CYS A 157 0.17 -7.24 0.32
CA CYS A 157 -1.04 -7.29 1.12
C CYS A 157 -0.73 -7.73 2.54
N HIS A 158 -1.37 -7.11 3.54
CA HIS A 158 -1.28 -7.51 4.93
C HIS A 158 -2.53 -7.11 5.69
N PHE A 159 -2.84 -7.81 6.77
CA PHE A 159 -3.75 -7.25 7.77
C PHE A 159 -3.01 -6.16 8.54
N SER A 160 -3.66 -5.02 8.74
CA SER A 160 -3.15 -3.92 9.55
C SER A 160 -4.03 -3.74 10.77
N VAL A 161 -3.41 -3.75 11.95
CA VAL A 161 -4.06 -3.53 13.23
C VAL A 161 -3.61 -2.20 13.82
N LEU A 162 -4.57 -1.33 14.12
CA LEU A 162 -4.30 -0.11 14.88
C LEU A 162 -4.97 -0.20 16.25
N LYS A 163 -4.14 -0.27 17.28
CA LYS A 163 -4.54 -0.39 18.69
C LYS A 163 -5.28 0.86 19.20
N PRO A 164 -6.04 0.73 20.31
CA PRO A 164 -6.64 1.85 21.02
C PRO A 164 -5.67 3.00 21.29
N GLY A 165 -6.13 4.23 21.09
CA GLY A 165 -5.36 5.46 21.29
C GLY A 165 -4.19 5.68 20.33
N ALA A 166 -3.95 4.78 19.37
CA ALA A 166 -2.80 4.88 18.48
C ALA A 166 -3.05 5.88 17.35
N LYS A 167 -2.01 6.63 17.00
CA LYS A 167 -2.03 7.61 15.90
C LYS A 167 -0.79 7.48 15.04
N ILE A 168 -0.98 7.33 13.73
CA ILE A 168 0.08 7.44 12.73
C ILE A 168 0.09 8.90 12.26
N ALA A 169 1.20 9.58 12.51
CA ALA A 169 1.38 10.99 12.16
C ALA A 169 1.29 11.22 10.64
N VAL A 170 1.10 12.47 10.24
CA VAL A 170 1.05 12.86 8.83
C VAL A 170 2.33 12.41 8.11
N HIS A 171 2.17 11.67 7.02
CA HIS A 171 3.25 11.19 6.18
C HIS A 171 2.78 11.04 4.72
N CYS A 172 3.70 10.65 3.83
CA CYS A 172 3.43 10.37 2.44
C CYS A 172 4.05 9.02 2.05
N GLY A 173 3.50 8.38 1.04
CA GLY A 173 3.97 7.17 0.40
C GLY A 173 5.19 7.43 -0.46
N ALA A 174 5.85 6.35 -0.89
CA ALA A 174 7.12 6.45 -1.60
C ALA A 174 6.98 6.87 -3.07
N VAL A 175 5.98 6.35 -3.77
CA VAL A 175 5.88 6.38 -5.24
C VAL A 175 4.43 6.54 -5.66
N ASN A 176 4.17 7.29 -6.74
CA ASN A 176 2.82 7.60 -7.22
C ASN A 176 2.21 6.52 -8.14
N TYR A 177 2.98 5.51 -8.53
CA TYR A 177 2.50 4.41 -9.36
C TYR A 177 1.84 3.27 -8.55
N GLU A 178 1.64 3.49 -7.24
CA GLU A 178 0.89 2.59 -6.35
C GLU A 178 -0.24 3.36 -5.65
N LEU A 179 -1.36 2.67 -5.44
CA LEU A 179 -2.46 3.11 -4.58
C LEU A 179 -2.56 2.21 -3.36
N ARG A 180 -3.25 2.68 -2.32
CA ARG A 180 -3.59 1.90 -1.14
C ARG A 180 -5.07 1.57 -1.14
N LEU A 181 -5.38 0.29 -0.92
CA LEU A 181 -6.73 -0.18 -0.62
C LEU A 181 -6.76 -0.62 0.84
N HIS A 182 -7.66 0.01 1.60
CA HIS A 182 -8.02 -0.40 2.96
C HIS A 182 -9.41 -0.99 2.94
N TYR A 183 -9.54 -2.29 3.22
CA TYR A 183 -10.82 -2.98 3.33
C TYR A 183 -11.15 -3.22 4.80
N GLY A 184 -12.29 -2.70 5.27
CA GLY A 184 -12.70 -2.80 6.68
C GLY A 184 -13.09 -4.22 7.08
N LEU A 185 -12.46 -4.76 8.13
CA LEU A 185 -12.73 -6.12 8.63
C LEU A 185 -13.28 -6.15 10.05
N ASN A 186 -12.72 -5.31 10.92
CA ASN A 186 -13.24 -5.05 12.25
C ASN A 186 -12.99 -3.58 12.59
N ILE A 187 -13.99 -2.73 12.34
CA ILE A 187 -13.94 -1.30 12.58
C ILE A 187 -14.75 -0.94 13.82
N PRO A 188 -14.10 -0.44 14.90
CA PRO A 188 -14.77 0.08 16.07
C PRO A 188 -15.71 1.25 15.75
N LYS A 189 -16.78 1.41 16.54
CA LYS A 189 -17.61 2.61 16.50
C LYS A 189 -16.91 3.73 17.28
N GLY A 190 -16.89 4.95 16.76
CA GLY A 190 -16.37 6.13 17.45
C GLY A 190 -15.45 6.97 16.59
N ASP A 191 -14.54 7.70 17.24
CA ASP A 191 -13.58 8.58 16.59
C ASP A 191 -12.37 7.79 16.05
N ILE A 192 -12.51 7.36 14.80
CA ILE A 192 -11.51 6.60 14.07
C ILE A 192 -11.61 6.92 12.57
N ALA A 193 -10.53 7.41 11.97
CA ALA A 193 -10.54 7.73 10.55
C ALA A 193 -9.15 7.73 9.92
N LEU A 194 -9.16 7.72 8.59
CA LEU A 194 -8.04 8.02 7.71
C LEU A 194 -8.30 9.38 7.09
N LYS A 195 -7.32 10.27 7.18
CA LYS A 195 -7.34 11.57 6.50
C LYS A 195 -6.31 11.58 5.39
N VAL A 196 -6.72 11.93 4.18
CA VAL A 196 -5.87 11.99 2.99
C VAL A 196 -6.12 13.31 2.28
N GLY A 197 -5.07 14.07 2.01
CA GLY A 197 -5.15 15.32 1.25
C GLY A 197 -6.12 16.36 1.84
N GLY A 198 -6.34 16.32 3.16
CA GLY A 198 -7.25 17.24 3.87
C GLY A 198 -8.61 16.66 4.24
N GLU A 199 -9.04 15.58 3.59
CA GLU A 199 -10.37 14.98 3.81
C GLU A 199 -10.28 13.74 4.68
N ALA A 200 -11.03 13.71 5.79
CA ALA A 200 -11.13 12.58 6.70
C ALA A 200 -12.32 11.67 6.35
N ARG A 201 -12.08 10.37 6.22
CA ARG A 201 -13.11 9.36 6.00
C ARG A 201 -12.99 8.24 7.05
N PRO A 202 -14.08 7.86 7.75
CA PRO A 202 -14.09 6.68 8.59
C PRO A 202 -14.11 5.41 7.73
N TRP A 203 -13.63 4.30 8.28
CA TRP A 203 -13.82 3.00 7.66
C TRP A 203 -15.21 2.45 7.94
N GLN A 204 -15.63 1.49 7.12
CA GLN A 204 -16.80 0.66 7.36
C GLN A 204 -16.43 -0.80 7.13
N ASN A 205 -16.97 -1.71 7.95
CA ASN A 205 -16.79 -3.14 7.74
C ASN A 205 -17.37 -3.53 6.37
N GLY A 206 -16.62 -4.30 5.58
CA GLY A 206 -17.05 -4.75 4.27
C GLY A 206 -16.83 -3.74 3.13
N VAL A 207 -16.28 -2.56 3.41
CA VAL A 207 -16.12 -1.48 2.42
C VAL A 207 -14.65 -1.21 2.15
N ALA A 208 -14.31 -1.08 0.86
CA ALA A 208 -12.99 -0.66 0.41
C ALA A 208 -12.88 0.87 0.40
N SER A 209 -11.81 1.39 0.99
CA SER A 209 -11.36 2.77 0.84
C SER A 209 -10.08 2.77 0.02
N ILE A 210 -10.10 3.41 -1.15
CA ILE A 210 -8.95 3.46 -2.06
C ILE A 210 -8.43 4.89 -2.11
N PHE A 211 -7.13 5.05 -1.91
CA PHE A 211 -6.50 6.36 -1.84
C PHE A 211 -5.07 6.30 -2.35
N ASP A 212 -4.58 7.47 -2.74
CA ASP A 212 -3.19 7.67 -3.10
C ASP A 212 -2.40 8.13 -1.86
N ASP A 213 -1.52 7.27 -1.36
CA ASP A 213 -0.75 7.57 -0.15
C ASP A 213 0.36 8.58 -0.39
N THR A 214 0.65 8.98 -1.64
CA THR A 214 1.61 10.08 -1.90
C THR A 214 1.05 11.44 -1.51
N PHE A 215 -0.26 11.58 -1.31
CA PHE A 215 -0.83 12.74 -0.63
C PHE A 215 -0.55 12.66 0.89
N PRO A 216 -0.36 13.80 1.58
CA PRO A 216 -0.26 13.84 3.03
C PRO A 216 -1.45 13.12 3.66
N HIS A 217 -1.15 12.13 4.50
CA HIS A 217 -2.17 11.36 5.18
C HIS A 217 -1.78 11.00 6.61
N GLU A 218 -2.79 10.94 7.48
CA GLU A 218 -2.69 10.53 8.87
C GLU A 218 -3.84 9.61 9.24
N VAL A 219 -3.64 8.85 10.30
CA VAL A 219 -4.61 7.85 10.75
C VAL A 219 -4.65 7.85 12.27
N TRP A 220 -5.85 7.83 12.85
CA TRP A 220 -6.02 7.74 14.31
C TRP A 220 -7.07 6.70 14.67
N ASN A 221 -6.92 6.10 15.84
CA ASN A 221 -7.92 5.29 16.51
C ASN A 221 -8.07 5.81 17.94
N ASN A 222 -9.03 6.70 18.19
CA ASN A 222 -9.33 7.22 19.53
C ASN A 222 -10.41 6.39 20.23
N THR A 223 -10.66 5.15 19.77
CA THR A 223 -11.60 4.21 20.40
C THR A 223 -10.87 3.30 21.40
N ASP A 224 -11.64 2.47 22.10
CA ASP A 224 -11.17 1.48 23.08
C ASP A 224 -10.97 0.07 22.48
N GLN A 225 -11.09 -0.08 21.15
CA GLN A 225 -10.97 -1.36 20.46
C GLN A 225 -9.95 -1.32 19.31
N ASP A 226 -9.40 -2.48 18.98
CA ASP A 226 -8.49 -2.66 17.85
C ASP A 226 -9.21 -2.51 16.51
N ARG A 227 -8.65 -1.70 15.60
CA ARG A 227 -9.10 -1.61 14.21
C ARG A 227 -8.33 -2.57 13.33
N HIS A 228 -9.04 -3.42 12.60
CA HIS A 228 -8.47 -4.35 11.64
C HIS A 228 -8.95 -4.04 10.22
N ILE A 229 -8.00 -3.95 9.30
CA ILE A 229 -8.25 -3.79 7.86
C ILE A 229 -7.37 -4.77 7.08
N LEU A 230 -7.80 -5.16 5.88
CA LEU A 230 -6.89 -5.67 4.86
C LEU A 230 -6.30 -4.47 4.13
N HIS A 231 -4.97 -4.36 4.11
CA HIS A 231 -4.25 -3.30 3.43
C HIS A 231 -3.51 -3.88 2.22
N CYS A 232 -3.92 -3.47 1.03
CA CYS A 232 -3.30 -3.85 -0.23
C CYS A 232 -2.58 -2.66 -0.88
N ARG A 233 -1.40 -2.91 -1.43
CA ARG A 233 -0.74 -2.02 -2.39
C ARG A 233 -1.21 -2.40 -3.79
N LEU A 234 -2.04 -1.57 -4.40
CA LEU A 234 -2.50 -1.75 -5.77
C LEU A 234 -1.53 -1.05 -6.73
N LEU A 235 -1.23 -1.66 -7.87
CA LEU A 235 -0.58 -0.94 -8.96
C LEU A 235 -1.58 0.06 -9.55
N HIS A 236 -1.14 1.27 -9.88
CA HIS A 236 -2.01 2.36 -10.32
C HIS A 236 -2.73 2.00 -11.65
N PRO A 237 -4.05 2.29 -11.80
CA PRO A 237 -4.82 1.90 -12.99
C PRO A 237 -4.32 2.56 -14.29
N GLY A 238 -3.68 3.73 -14.19
CA GLY A 238 -3.01 4.42 -15.29
C GLY A 238 -1.70 3.78 -15.81
N LEU A 239 -1.24 2.67 -15.21
CA LEU A 239 -0.17 1.85 -15.78
C LEU A 239 -0.76 0.90 -16.82
N SER A 240 -0.08 0.74 -17.96
CA SER A 240 -0.37 -0.32 -18.92
C SER A 240 -0.11 -1.71 -18.32
N ALA A 241 -0.65 -2.76 -18.94
CA ALA A 241 -0.39 -4.14 -18.51
C ALA A 241 1.10 -4.49 -18.50
N ASP A 242 1.85 -3.99 -19.50
CA ASP A 242 3.30 -4.21 -19.60
C ASP A 242 4.06 -3.46 -18.49
N GLU A 243 3.66 -2.22 -18.20
CA GLU A 243 4.22 -1.43 -17.10
C GLU A 243 3.92 -2.07 -15.73
N ARG A 244 2.73 -2.66 -15.54
CA ARG A 244 2.40 -3.39 -14.30
C ARG A 244 3.30 -4.60 -14.09
N ARG A 245 3.50 -5.43 -15.12
CA ARG A 245 4.44 -6.55 -15.07
C ARG A 245 5.87 -6.09 -14.77
N ALA A 246 6.32 -5.03 -15.43
CA ALA A 246 7.64 -4.44 -15.18
C ALA A 246 7.79 -3.93 -13.74
N THR A 247 6.71 -3.40 -13.14
CA THR A 247 6.74 -2.81 -11.80
C THR A 247 7.14 -3.82 -10.71
N TYR A 248 6.76 -5.09 -10.82
CA TYR A 248 7.20 -6.11 -9.87
C TYR A 248 8.73 -6.22 -9.82
N ARG A 249 9.37 -6.23 -10.98
CA ARG A 249 10.83 -6.30 -11.08
C ARG A 249 11.51 -4.99 -10.70
N ILE A 250 10.91 -3.84 -11.05
CA ILE A 250 11.36 -2.52 -10.59
C ILE A 250 11.39 -2.47 -9.07
N ASN A 251 10.31 -2.90 -8.41
CA ASN A 251 10.18 -2.89 -6.95
C ASN A 251 11.21 -3.80 -6.27
N ASP A 252 11.47 -4.99 -6.83
CA ASP A 252 12.48 -5.92 -6.32
C ASP A 252 13.91 -5.34 -6.38
N LEU A 253 14.30 -4.77 -7.53
CA LEU A 253 15.60 -4.14 -7.71
C LEU A 253 15.75 -2.87 -6.86
N MET A 254 14.70 -2.04 -6.79
CA MET A 254 14.66 -0.86 -5.92
C MET A 254 14.85 -1.27 -4.45
N ASN A 255 14.15 -2.30 -3.98
CA ASN A 255 14.28 -2.81 -2.61
C ASN A 255 15.70 -3.32 -2.33
N THR A 256 16.32 -4.00 -3.28
CA THR A 256 17.72 -4.46 -3.16
C THR A 256 18.66 -3.28 -2.91
N VAL A 257 18.57 -2.23 -3.73
CA VAL A 257 19.41 -1.03 -3.58
C VAL A 257 19.17 -0.35 -2.22
N LEU A 258 17.91 -0.18 -1.82
CA LEU A 258 17.55 0.45 -0.55
C LEU A 258 18.00 -0.35 0.67
N GLN A 259 18.07 -1.68 0.58
CA GLN A 259 18.58 -2.53 1.65
C GLN A 259 20.10 -2.44 1.75
N THR A 260 20.83 -2.50 0.63
CA THR A 260 22.30 -2.36 0.62
C THR A 260 22.74 -1.00 1.17
N ALA A 261 22.03 0.08 0.81
CA ALA A 261 22.34 1.44 1.28
C ALA A 261 22.09 1.66 2.79
N LYS A 262 21.33 0.79 3.46
CA LYS A 262 21.14 0.83 4.93
C LYS A 262 22.24 0.10 5.71
N VAL A 263 23.02 -0.74 5.03
CA VAL A 263 24.05 -1.59 5.63
C VAL A 263 25.45 -0.99 5.47
N GLY A 264 25.65 -0.07 4.51
CA GLY A 264 26.88 0.70 4.31
C GLY A 264 26.86 2.03 5.03
#